data_AF-A0A2R6FBP2-F1
#
_entry.id   AF-A0A2R6FBP2-F1
#
_cell.length_a   1.000
_cell.length_b   1.000
_cell.length_c   1.000
_cell.angle_alpha   90.00
_cell.angle_beta   90.00
_cell.angle_gamma   90.00
#
_symmetry.space_group_name_H-M   'P 1'
#
loop_
_entity.id
_entity.type
_entity.pdbx_description
1 polymer ?
#
loop_
_entity_poly.entity_id
_entity_poly.type
_entity_poly.pdbx_seq_one_letter_code
_entity_poly.pdbx_strand_id
1 'polypeptide(L)'
;MHSIATDTARDGTEAIGHEPRGRPAARTPVAGRALTEGGAMIQKAWSRRRSGEANGREAVADAISLPPEEVFAVLRNDRRRAAITVLASEAEPRSVAALARAVAASEHEVPAAHVTERQYKCVYVSLLQIHLPMLAEKELIEWEGCEGPITAAESIGALAETIGFLEEICEDDRHIEGGAVGDAGDGSVP
;
A
#
# COMPACT_ATOMS: atom_id res chain seq x y z
N MET A 1 51.14 72.64 -29.60
CA MET A 1 50.57 72.41 -30.96
C MET A 1 49.11 72.04 -30.79
N HIS A 2 48.23 72.43 -31.72
CA HIS A 2 46.80 72.08 -31.69
C HIS A 2 46.51 70.79 -32.48
N SER A 3 45.49 70.04 -32.04
CA SER A 3 44.49 69.35 -32.90
C SER A 3 43.22 69.15 -32.05
N ILE A 4 42.03 69.71 -32.39
CA ILE A 4 40.98 69.20 -33.30
C ILE A 4 40.75 67.68 -33.24
N ALA A 5 39.54 67.12 -33.10
CA ALA A 5 38.18 67.66 -32.82
C ALA A 5 37.28 66.48 -32.29
N THR A 6 35.96 66.51 -32.06
CA THR A 6 34.86 67.46 -32.40
C THR A 6 33.65 67.30 -31.45
N ASP A 7 32.76 68.30 -31.44
CA ASP A 7 31.28 68.25 -31.37
C ASP A 7 30.63 66.88 -31.69
N THR A 8 29.56 66.43 -31.02
CA THR A 8 28.16 66.79 -31.35
C THR A 8 27.22 66.52 -30.16
N ALA A 9 26.11 67.27 -30.04
CA ALA A 9 25.14 67.22 -28.93
C ALA A 9 23.79 66.54 -29.27
N ARG A 10 22.94 66.36 -28.25
CA ARG A 10 21.45 66.20 -28.32
C ARG A 10 20.92 64.87 -28.91
N ASP A 11 19.66 64.45 -28.71
CA ASP A 11 18.53 64.85 -27.83
C ASP A 11 17.57 63.65 -27.63
N GLY A 12 16.75 63.65 -26.57
CA GLY A 12 15.55 62.81 -26.41
C GLY A 12 15.76 61.27 -26.27
N THR A 13 14.72 60.46 -26.00
CA THR A 13 13.33 60.75 -25.54
C THR A 13 12.84 59.65 -24.56
N GLU A 14 11.64 59.88 -23.99
CA GLU A 14 10.67 58.86 -23.54
C GLU A 14 11.04 57.84 -22.43
N ALA A 15 10.76 58.30 -21.21
CA ALA A 15 9.96 57.60 -20.20
C ALA A 15 9.38 56.20 -20.57
N ILE A 16 9.70 55.22 -19.73
CA ILE A 16 8.86 54.03 -19.49
C ILE A 16 8.49 54.01 -18.01
N GLY A 17 7.19 53.86 -17.71
CA GLY A 17 6.67 53.92 -16.34
C GLY A 17 7.15 52.75 -15.47
N HIS A 18 7.63 53.05 -14.26
CA HIS A 18 7.99 52.02 -13.28
C HIS A 18 6.73 51.48 -12.56
N GLU A 19 5.96 50.65 -13.26
CA GLU A 19 4.76 50.01 -12.73
C GLU A 19 5.09 49.11 -11.51
N PRO A 20 4.29 49.11 -10.43
CA PRO A 20 4.62 48.38 -9.21
C PRO A 20 4.56 46.87 -9.44
N ARG A 21 5.63 46.15 -9.09
CA ARG A 21 5.71 44.68 -9.20
C ARG A 21 4.61 44.06 -8.33
N GLY A 22 3.64 43.43 -8.99
CA GLY A 22 2.50 42.79 -8.33
C GLY A 22 2.88 41.62 -7.43
N ARG A 23 1.89 41.15 -6.65
CA ARG A 23 1.99 39.89 -5.88
C ARG A 23 2.49 38.74 -6.76
N PRO A 24 3.23 37.76 -6.21
CA PRO A 24 3.42 36.49 -6.91
C PRO A 24 2.05 35.88 -7.24
N ALA A 25 1.82 35.59 -8.52
CA ALA A 25 0.58 34.96 -8.96
C ALA A 25 0.46 33.56 -8.35
N ALA A 26 -0.78 33.11 -8.14
CA ALA A 26 -1.04 31.75 -7.69
C ALA A 26 -0.44 30.74 -8.69
N ARG A 27 0.21 29.69 -8.17
CA ARG A 27 0.73 28.59 -9.01
C ARG A 27 -0.45 27.96 -9.73
N THR A 28 -0.45 27.99 -11.05
CA THR A 28 -1.46 27.32 -11.88
C THR A 28 -1.48 25.83 -11.52
N PRO A 29 -2.65 25.21 -11.30
CA PRO A 29 -2.72 23.76 -11.22
C PRO A 29 -2.26 23.20 -12.57
N VAL A 30 -1.27 22.30 -12.55
CA VAL A 30 -0.95 21.49 -13.73
C VAL A 30 -2.19 20.68 -14.05
N ALA A 31 -2.65 20.71 -15.30
CA ALA A 31 -3.90 20.09 -15.69
C ALA A 31 -3.87 18.59 -15.38
N GLY A 32 -4.72 18.15 -14.45
CA GLY A 32 -4.82 16.76 -14.04
C GLY A 32 -5.11 15.86 -15.23
N ARG A 33 -4.11 15.07 -15.62
CA ARG A 33 -4.17 14.15 -16.76
C ARG A 33 -5.31 13.17 -16.51
N ALA A 34 -6.34 13.21 -17.36
CA ALA A 34 -7.62 12.58 -17.09
C ALA A 34 -7.50 11.11 -16.65
N LEU A 35 -8.08 10.79 -15.49
CA LEU A 35 -8.19 9.44 -14.98
C LEU A 35 -9.02 8.61 -15.97
N THR A 36 -8.44 7.53 -16.49
CA THR A 36 -9.12 6.65 -17.45
C THR A 36 -10.22 5.84 -16.76
N GLU A 37 -11.26 5.52 -17.52
CA GLU A 37 -12.60 5.18 -17.01
C GLU A 37 -12.71 3.88 -16.18
N GLY A 38 -11.62 3.11 -16.06
CA GLY A 38 -11.58 1.86 -15.29
C GLY A 38 -11.82 2.03 -13.78
N GLY A 39 -11.37 3.14 -13.17
CA GLY A 39 -11.50 3.35 -11.72
C GLY A 39 -12.97 3.52 -11.25
N ALA A 40 -13.73 4.34 -11.98
CA ALA A 40 -15.12 4.67 -11.63
C ALA A 40 -16.11 3.50 -11.77
N MET A 41 -15.72 2.43 -12.49
CA MET A 41 -16.55 1.24 -12.67
C MET A 41 -16.55 0.35 -11.42
N ILE A 42 -15.40 0.25 -10.71
CA ILE A 42 -15.26 -0.57 -9.51
C ILE A 42 -16.12 0.00 -8.37
N GLN A 43 -16.06 1.31 -8.15
CA GLN A 43 -16.81 2.00 -7.09
C GLN A 43 -18.34 1.76 -7.16
N LYS A 44 -18.90 1.64 -8.37
CA LYS A 44 -20.36 1.44 -8.57
C LYS A 44 -20.80 -0.03 -8.43
N ALA A 45 -19.88 -0.99 -8.46
CA ALA A 45 -20.20 -2.40 -8.31
C ALA A 45 -20.45 -2.78 -6.83
N TRP A 46 -19.73 -2.14 -5.90
CA TRP A 46 -19.66 -2.58 -4.50
C TRP A 46 -20.81 -2.05 -3.62
N SER A 47 -21.51 -0.99 -4.04
CA SER A 47 -22.69 -0.44 -3.35
C SER A 47 -23.92 -1.38 -3.31
N ARG A 48 -23.82 -2.65 -3.72
CA ARG A 48 -24.95 -3.58 -3.92
C ARG A 48 -24.82 -4.93 -3.18
N ARG A 49 -23.77 -5.17 -2.39
CA ARG A 49 -23.53 -6.46 -1.70
C ARG A 49 -23.39 -6.32 -0.18
N ARG A 50 -24.38 -5.70 0.47
CA ARG A 50 -24.38 -5.41 1.92
C ARG A 50 -25.66 -5.94 2.60
N SER A 51 -25.61 -7.20 3.05
CA SER A 51 -26.48 -7.94 4.01
C SER A 51 -25.86 -9.35 4.12
N GLY A 52 -25.21 -9.72 5.23
CA GLY A 52 -25.82 -10.36 6.41
C GLY A 52 -25.40 -11.86 6.46
N GLU A 53 -25.24 -12.54 7.59
CA GLU A 53 -25.48 -12.15 8.99
C GLU A 53 -24.70 -13.10 9.97
N ALA A 54 -24.43 -12.64 11.19
CA ALA A 54 -23.39 -13.15 12.12
C ALA A 54 -23.65 -14.51 12.83
N ASN A 55 -22.61 -15.08 13.48
CA ASN A 55 -22.67 -15.51 14.91
C ASN A 55 -21.30 -15.85 15.59
N GLY A 56 -20.99 -15.20 16.73
CA GLY A 56 -20.62 -15.89 17.99
C GLY A 56 -19.24 -16.54 18.22
N ARG A 57 -18.19 -15.74 18.48
CA ARG A 57 -17.06 -16.08 19.39
C ARG A 57 -16.46 -14.79 19.98
N GLU A 58 -16.70 -14.52 21.26
CA GLU A 58 -17.09 -13.17 21.70
C GLU A 58 -15.99 -12.28 22.34
N ALA A 59 -14.74 -12.75 22.48
CA ALA A 59 -13.70 -11.98 23.19
C ALA A 59 -12.78 -11.14 22.28
N VAL A 60 -12.30 -11.70 21.16
CA VAL A 60 -11.53 -10.96 20.14
C VAL A 60 -12.43 -10.32 19.09
N ALA A 61 -13.65 -10.86 18.89
CA ALA A 61 -14.61 -10.30 17.94
C ALA A 61 -15.21 -8.96 18.39
N ASP A 62 -15.20 -8.64 19.69
CA ASP A 62 -15.75 -7.36 20.19
C ASP A 62 -14.94 -6.14 19.70
N ALA A 63 -13.64 -6.34 19.42
CA ALA A 63 -12.77 -5.35 18.76
C ALA A 63 -12.69 -5.52 17.22
N ILE A 64 -13.18 -6.63 16.66
CA ILE A 64 -13.17 -6.90 15.22
C ILE A 64 -14.62 -6.86 14.72
N SER A 65 -15.07 -5.67 14.29
CA SER A 65 -16.45 -5.41 13.82
C SER A 65 -16.85 -6.11 12.49
N LEU A 66 -16.18 -7.21 12.13
CA LEU A 66 -16.47 -8.06 10.98
C LEU A 66 -16.96 -9.44 11.45
N PRO A 67 -17.95 -10.05 10.79
CA PRO A 67 -18.40 -11.39 11.13
C PRO A 67 -17.34 -12.46 10.77
N PRO A 68 -17.35 -13.65 11.40
CA PRO A 68 -16.23 -14.61 11.32
C PRO A 68 -15.87 -15.08 9.91
N GLU A 69 -16.84 -15.19 9.00
CA GLU A 69 -16.64 -15.55 7.60
C GLU A 69 -15.92 -14.45 6.80
N GLU A 70 -16.10 -13.18 7.18
CA GLU A 70 -15.37 -12.06 6.58
C GLU A 70 -13.98 -11.92 7.18
N VAL A 71 -13.80 -12.15 8.49
CA VAL A 71 -12.46 -12.29 9.10
C VAL A 71 -11.66 -13.40 8.41
N PHE A 72 -12.27 -14.56 8.18
CA PHE A 72 -11.62 -15.64 7.42
C PHE A 72 -11.33 -15.22 5.97
N ALA A 73 -12.25 -14.55 5.28
CA ALA A 73 -12.04 -14.05 3.93
C ALA A 73 -10.90 -13.01 3.84
N VAL A 74 -10.71 -12.20 4.88
CA VAL A 74 -9.58 -11.27 5.04
C VAL A 74 -8.28 -12.07 5.24
N LEU A 75 -8.21 -12.96 6.24
CA LEU A 75 -6.96 -13.59 6.70
C LEU A 75 -6.47 -14.77 5.86
N ARG A 76 -7.31 -15.38 5.00
CA ARG A 76 -6.97 -16.55 4.15
C ARG A 76 -5.93 -16.31 3.02
N ASN A 77 -5.14 -15.24 3.09
CA ASN A 77 -4.11 -14.92 2.11
C ASN A 77 -2.93 -14.23 2.78
N ASP A 78 -1.73 -14.77 2.56
CA ASP A 78 -0.52 -14.44 3.33
C ASP A 78 -0.08 -12.99 3.09
N ARG A 79 -0.18 -12.51 1.84
CA ARG A 79 0.04 -11.09 1.49
C ARG A 79 -0.89 -10.13 2.24
N ARG A 80 -2.13 -10.55 2.56
CA ARG A 80 -3.03 -9.76 3.41
C ARG A 80 -2.67 -9.85 4.88
N ARG A 81 -2.29 -11.03 5.40
CA ARG A 81 -1.80 -11.13 6.78
C ARG A 81 -0.58 -10.23 6.98
N ALA A 82 0.43 -10.36 6.12
CA ALA A 82 1.61 -9.48 6.13
C ALA A 82 1.26 -7.99 6.01
N ALA A 83 0.30 -7.61 5.15
CA ALA A 83 -0.15 -6.22 5.05
C ALA A 83 -0.83 -5.72 6.34
N ILE A 84 -1.67 -6.53 6.99
CA ILE A 84 -2.34 -6.20 8.25
C ILE A 84 -1.32 -6.09 9.39
N THR A 85 -0.43 -7.07 9.54
CA THR A 85 0.63 -7.06 10.57
C THR A 85 1.55 -5.84 10.41
N VAL A 86 1.93 -5.49 9.18
CA VAL A 86 2.72 -4.27 8.91
C VAL A 86 1.91 -3.00 9.16
N LEU A 87 0.60 -2.97 8.87
CA LEU A 87 -0.25 -1.81 9.18
C LEU A 87 -0.47 -1.63 10.69
N ALA A 88 -0.56 -2.71 11.47
CA ALA A 88 -0.69 -2.67 12.92
C ALA A 88 0.60 -2.23 13.64
N SER A 89 1.77 -2.39 13.03
CA SER A 89 3.06 -2.15 13.69
C SER A 89 3.54 -0.68 13.72
N GLU A 90 2.85 0.23 13.03
CA GLU A 90 3.19 1.67 13.00
C GLU A 90 1.93 2.52 13.21
N ALA A 91 2.01 3.51 14.11
CA ALA A 91 0.89 4.40 14.44
C ALA A 91 0.70 5.59 13.47
N GLU A 92 1.52 5.70 12.42
CA GLU A 92 1.48 6.80 11.45
C GLU A 92 0.95 6.32 10.07
N PRO A 93 0.16 7.14 9.34
CA PRO A 93 -0.38 6.78 8.03
C PRO A 93 0.74 6.50 7.01
N ARG A 94 0.71 5.30 6.40
CA ARG A 94 1.83 4.80 5.58
C ARG A 94 1.50 4.86 4.08
N SER A 95 2.45 5.24 3.23
CA SER A 95 2.26 5.20 1.77
C SER A 95 2.21 3.78 1.22
N VAL A 96 1.48 3.58 0.11
CA VAL A 96 1.40 2.28 -0.58
C VAL A 96 2.79 1.73 -0.95
N ALA A 97 3.72 2.60 -1.32
CA ALA A 97 5.10 2.24 -1.65
C ALA A 97 5.88 1.69 -0.43
N ALA A 98 5.74 2.34 0.73
CA ALA A 98 6.39 1.87 1.96
C ALA A 98 5.78 0.54 2.43
N LEU A 99 4.44 0.42 2.43
CA LEU A 99 3.75 -0.83 2.76
C LEU A 99 4.17 -1.98 1.81
N ALA A 100 4.18 -1.74 0.50
CA ALA A 100 4.58 -2.75 -0.47
C ALA A 100 6.02 -3.23 -0.29
N ARG A 101 6.93 -2.36 0.15
CA ARG A 101 8.33 -2.73 0.41
C ARG A 101 8.51 -3.49 1.72
N ALA A 102 7.74 -3.16 2.77
CA ALA A 102 7.75 -3.90 4.02
C ALA A 102 7.08 -5.29 3.88
N VAL A 103 5.95 -5.38 3.18
CA VAL A 103 5.30 -6.67 2.86
C VAL A 103 6.21 -7.54 1.99
N ALA A 104 6.88 -6.97 0.97
CA ALA A 104 7.87 -7.71 0.17
C ALA A 104 9.14 -8.11 0.94
N ALA A 105 9.45 -7.46 2.06
CA ALA A 105 10.53 -7.87 2.96
C ALA A 105 10.09 -9.10 3.78
N SER A 106 8.86 -9.06 4.31
CA SER A 106 8.25 -10.16 5.08
C SER A 106 8.02 -11.41 4.23
N GLU A 107 7.40 -11.31 3.05
CA GLU A 107 7.11 -12.44 2.15
C GLU A 107 8.35 -13.18 1.60
N HIS A 108 9.54 -12.60 1.77
CA HIS A 108 10.79 -13.13 1.24
C HIS A 108 11.88 -13.28 2.29
N GLU A 109 11.55 -13.08 3.58
CA GLU A 109 12.47 -13.23 4.72
C GLU A 109 13.78 -12.44 4.56
N VAL A 110 13.72 -11.26 3.91
CA VAL A 110 14.88 -10.40 3.64
C VAL A 110 14.73 -9.02 4.27
N PRO A 111 15.83 -8.36 4.69
CA PRO A 111 15.81 -6.96 5.05
C PRO A 111 15.21 -6.08 3.95
N ALA A 112 14.47 -5.02 4.31
CA ALA A 112 13.86 -4.10 3.34
C ALA A 112 14.87 -3.42 2.38
N ALA A 113 16.15 -3.38 2.74
CA ALA A 113 17.24 -2.94 1.85
C ALA A 113 17.52 -3.94 0.70
N HIS A 114 17.32 -5.24 0.93
CA HIS A 114 17.60 -6.32 -0.02
C HIS A 114 16.39 -6.70 -0.92
N VAL A 115 15.19 -6.19 -0.62
CA VAL A 115 14.00 -6.37 -1.47
C VAL A 115 14.28 -5.89 -2.89
N THR A 116 14.23 -6.82 -3.85
CA THR A 116 14.47 -6.50 -5.27
C THR A 116 13.30 -5.73 -5.88
N GLU A 117 13.59 -4.98 -6.93
CA GLU A 117 12.60 -4.21 -7.70
C GLU A 117 11.47 -5.08 -8.27
N ARG A 118 11.74 -6.36 -8.57
CA ARG A 118 10.72 -7.33 -9.02
C ARG A 118 9.76 -7.69 -7.88
N GLN A 119 10.28 -8.04 -6.71
CA GLN A 119 9.49 -8.42 -5.53
C GLN A 119 8.61 -7.24 -5.11
N TYR A 120 9.21 -6.05 -4.97
CA TYR A 120 8.51 -4.80 -4.69
C TYR A 120 7.35 -4.54 -5.67
N LYS A 121 7.59 -4.59 -7.00
CA LYS A 121 6.55 -4.36 -8.01
C LYS A 121 5.44 -5.41 -7.98
N CYS A 122 5.76 -6.68 -7.76
CA CYS A 122 4.76 -7.74 -7.64
C CYS A 122 3.83 -7.52 -6.45
N VAL A 123 4.37 -7.16 -5.28
CA VAL A 123 3.56 -6.83 -4.09
C VAL A 123 2.77 -5.54 -4.30
N TYR A 124 3.40 -4.46 -4.78
CA TYR A 124 2.77 -3.15 -5.00
C TYR A 124 1.54 -3.22 -5.90
N VAL A 125 1.64 -3.90 -7.06
CA VAL A 125 0.49 -4.08 -7.98
C VAL A 125 -0.60 -4.94 -7.32
N SER A 126 -0.22 -5.98 -6.59
CA SER A 126 -1.15 -6.86 -5.89
C SER A 126 -1.92 -6.13 -4.77
N LEU A 127 -1.24 -5.25 -4.02
CA LEU A 127 -1.86 -4.40 -3.01
C LEU A 127 -2.89 -3.44 -3.64
N LEU A 128 -2.51 -2.72 -4.70
CA LEU A 128 -3.39 -1.78 -5.40
C LEU A 128 -4.64 -2.42 -6.02
N GLN A 129 -4.52 -3.64 -6.55
CA GLN A 129 -5.59 -4.27 -7.33
C GLN A 129 -6.52 -5.18 -6.52
N ILE A 130 -6.03 -5.78 -5.43
CA ILE A 130 -6.74 -6.88 -4.74
C ILE A 130 -6.84 -6.63 -3.22
N HIS A 131 -5.77 -6.21 -2.57
CA HIS A 131 -5.71 -6.25 -1.10
C HIS A 131 -6.22 -4.97 -0.44
N LEU A 132 -5.67 -3.81 -0.80
CA LEU A 132 -6.13 -2.52 -0.26
C LEU A 132 -7.61 -2.23 -0.62
N PRO A 133 -8.09 -2.48 -1.85
CA PRO A 133 -9.49 -2.26 -2.17
C PRO A 133 -10.45 -3.13 -1.34
N MET A 134 -10.06 -4.37 -1.00
CA MET A 134 -10.87 -5.27 -0.16
C MET A 134 -10.81 -4.86 1.31
N LEU A 135 -9.64 -4.49 1.84
CA LEU A 135 -9.51 -3.97 3.21
C LEU A 135 -10.35 -2.68 3.39
N ALA A 136 -10.41 -1.83 2.38
CA ALA A 136 -11.26 -0.64 2.36
C ALA A 136 -12.76 -0.97 2.21
N GLU A 137 -13.14 -1.98 1.40
CA GLU A 137 -14.52 -2.51 1.34
C GLU A 137 -15.01 -3.02 2.70
N LYS A 138 -14.08 -3.43 3.58
CA LYS A 138 -14.33 -3.90 4.95
C LYS A 138 -14.09 -2.87 6.04
N GLU A 139 -13.94 -1.59 5.67
CA GLU A 139 -13.79 -0.48 6.62
C GLU A 139 -12.59 -0.67 7.59
N LEU A 140 -11.61 -1.52 7.20
CA LEU A 140 -10.39 -1.82 7.95
C LEU A 140 -9.27 -0.81 7.67
N ILE A 141 -9.32 -0.12 6.52
CA ILE A 141 -8.40 0.96 6.17
C ILE A 141 -9.14 2.11 5.47
N GLU A 142 -8.64 3.32 5.65
CA GLU A 142 -8.94 4.45 4.76
C GLU A 142 -7.79 4.61 3.76
N TRP A 143 -8.10 4.79 2.47
CA TRP A 143 -7.10 4.81 1.41
C TRP A 143 -7.60 5.49 0.12
N GLU A 144 -6.94 6.56 -0.31
CA GLU A 144 -7.31 7.37 -1.50
C GLU A 144 -6.47 7.06 -2.76
N GLY A 145 -6.29 5.78 -3.09
CA GLY A 145 -5.61 5.37 -4.32
C GLY A 145 -4.07 5.42 -4.25
N CYS A 146 -3.41 5.23 -5.39
CA CYS A 146 -1.99 4.83 -5.42
C CYS A 146 -0.96 5.83 -4.86
N GLU A 147 -1.30 7.11 -4.77
CA GLU A 147 -0.44 8.16 -4.20
C GLU A 147 -0.87 8.58 -2.78
N GLY A 148 -2.03 8.12 -2.31
CA GLY A 148 -2.56 8.44 -0.98
C GLY A 148 -1.87 7.68 0.17
N PRO A 149 -1.95 8.21 1.40
CA PRO A 149 -1.63 7.45 2.60
C PRO A 149 -2.67 6.32 2.81
N ILE A 150 -2.30 5.36 3.64
CA ILE A 150 -3.18 4.34 4.19
C ILE A 150 -3.28 4.60 5.69
N THR A 151 -4.48 4.82 6.19
CA THR A 151 -4.79 4.88 7.63
C THR A 151 -5.40 3.54 8.04
N ALA A 152 -4.93 2.95 9.13
CA ALA A 152 -5.50 1.72 9.69
C ALA A 152 -6.67 2.05 10.64
N ALA A 153 -7.75 1.26 10.57
CA ALA A 153 -8.78 1.27 11.60
C ALA A 153 -8.33 0.50 12.86
N GLU A 154 -8.96 0.75 14.00
CA GLU A 154 -8.65 0.09 15.29
C GLU A 154 -8.67 -1.45 15.21
N SER A 155 -9.61 -1.99 14.42
CA SER A 155 -9.77 -3.42 14.14
C SER A 155 -8.59 -4.09 13.42
N ILE A 156 -7.67 -3.33 12.80
CA ILE A 156 -6.41 -3.87 12.26
C ILE A 156 -5.51 -4.41 13.37
N GLY A 157 -5.54 -3.82 14.58
CA GLY A 157 -4.77 -4.30 15.74
C GLY A 157 -5.20 -5.70 16.17
N ALA A 158 -6.49 -5.86 16.45
CA ALA A 158 -7.06 -7.15 16.85
C ALA A 158 -6.97 -8.23 15.74
N LEU A 159 -7.01 -7.83 14.46
CA LEU A 159 -6.69 -8.73 13.34
C LEU A 159 -5.22 -9.15 13.33
N ALA A 160 -4.26 -8.27 13.65
CA ALA A 160 -2.85 -8.60 13.77
C ALA A 160 -2.55 -9.53 14.95
N GLU A 161 -3.21 -9.33 16.10
CA GLU A 161 -3.17 -10.28 17.22
C GLU A 161 -3.71 -11.66 16.82
N THR A 162 -4.83 -11.69 16.08
CA THR A 162 -5.40 -12.93 15.51
C THR A 162 -4.44 -13.61 14.52
N ILE A 163 -3.69 -12.85 13.73
CA ILE A 163 -2.65 -13.39 12.83
C ILE A 163 -1.52 -14.05 13.63
N GLY A 164 -1.00 -13.37 14.65
CA GLY A 164 0.07 -13.91 15.50
C GLY A 164 -0.32 -15.24 16.15
N PHE A 165 -1.54 -15.32 16.71
CA PHE A 165 -2.09 -16.55 17.29
C PHE A 165 -2.26 -17.69 16.28
N LEU A 166 -2.68 -17.38 15.04
CA LEU A 166 -2.77 -18.38 13.97
C LEU A 166 -1.39 -18.90 13.55
N GLU A 167 -0.39 -18.02 13.48
CA GLU A 167 0.96 -18.38 13.04
C GLU A 167 1.74 -19.13 14.14
N GLU A 168 1.52 -18.82 15.43
CA GLU A 168 2.00 -19.59 16.58
C GLU A 168 1.46 -21.03 16.58
N ILE A 169 0.15 -21.23 16.37
CA ILE A 169 -0.47 -22.57 16.31
C ILE A 169 0.04 -23.40 15.12
N CYS A 170 0.39 -22.75 14.00
CA CYS A 170 0.88 -23.44 12.81
C CYS A 170 2.34 -23.94 12.91
N GLU A 171 3.08 -23.66 13.98
CA GLU A 171 4.46 -24.16 14.13
C GLU A 171 4.53 -25.65 14.52
N ASP A 172 3.48 -26.19 15.16
CA ASP A 172 3.46 -27.50 15.83
C ASP A 172 3.32 -28.70 14.84
N ASP A 173 2.62 -28.50 13.72
CA ASP A 173 2.26 -29.54 12.73
C ASP A 173 3.47 -30.11 11.94
N ARG A 174 4.70 -29.68 12.23
CA ARG A 174 5.94 -30.20 11.60
C ARG A 174 6.46 -31.51 12.22
N HIS A 175 5.76 -32.09 13.21
CA HIS A 175 6.09 -33.39 13.84
C HIS A 175 5.19 -34.56 13.40
N ILE A 176 4.96 -34.72 12.09
CA ILE A 176 4.75 -36.07 11.53
C ILE A 176 6.12 -36.62 11.14
N GLU A 177 6.74 -37.37 12.05
CA GLU A 177 8.05 -37.99 11.82
C GLU A 177 8.03 -38.90 10.59
N GLY A 178 9.12 -38.87 9.83
CA GLY A 178 9.29 -39.74 8.66
C GLY A 178 9.33 -41.21 9.07
N GLY A 179 8.24 -41.94 8.81
CA GLY A 179 8.13 -43.37 9.05
C GLY A 179 9.14 -44.17 8.24
N ALA A 180 10.33 -44.38 8.80
CA ALA A 180 11.43 -45.12 8.19
C ALA A 180 11.12 -46.62 8.14
N VAL A 181 10.41 -47.05 7.10
CA VAL A 181 10.37 -48.46 6.69
C VAL A 181 11.67 -48.76 5.96
N GLY A 182 12.59 -49.41 6.67
CA GLY A 182 13.91 -49.76 6.15
C GLY A 182 13.89 -50.86 5.10
N ASP A 183 14.91 -50.79 4.25
CA ASP A 183 15.56 -51.87 3.48
C ASP A 183 15.10 -53.31 3.76
N ALA A 184 14.59 -53.98 2.73
CA ALA A 184 14.57 -55.43 2.61
C ALA A 184 14.39 -55.87 1.14
N GLY A 185 15.43 -56.51 0.56
CA GLY A 185 15.27 -57.38 -0.61
C GLY A 185 16.11 -57.03 -1.85
N ASP A 186 17.37 -57.48 -1.85
CA ASP A 186 18.00 -57.92 -3.10
C ASP A 186 17.16 -59.06 -3.72
N GLY A 187 17.00 -59.03 -5.03
CA GLY A 187 15.99 -59.79 -5.78
C GLY A 187 16.40 -60.10 -7.22
N SER A 188 17.69 -60.35 -7.46
CA SER A 188 18.20 -60.79 -8.76
C SER A 188 17.58 -62.11 -9.21
N VAL A 189 16.85 -62.09 -10.32
CA VAL A 189 16.29 -63.25 -11.06
C VAL A 189 16.23 -62.94 -12.56
N PRO A 190 16.25 -63.95 -13.45
CA PRO A 190 17.16 -63.96 -14.61
C PRO A 190 16.59 -63.48 -15.96
#